data_AF-R7HJG4-F1
#
_entry.id   AF-R7HJG4-F1
#
_cell.length_a   1.000
_cell.length_b   1.000
_cell.length_c   1.000
_cell.angle_alpha   90.00
_cell.angle_beta   90.00
_cell.angle_gamma   90.00
#
_symmetry.space_group_name_H-M   'P 1'
#
loop_
_entity.id
_entity.type
_entity.pdbx_description
1 polymer ?
#
loop_
_entity_poly.entity_id
_entity_poly.type
_entity_poly.pdbx_seq_one_letter_code
_entity_poly.pdbx_strand_id
1 'polypeptide(L)'
;MLEAGSTIKSFALPGNGTGKILKKYVDRKGANGEDLYEIMDENGEISSMVPSLFDSVVSNSVSIEQIKYEINKAIDKIIKQLDLQESNDVMDQLRNCCLVQKYIVEHNTYDEDIMKKKEGYKPEEIVILDLYNAVVLHSGVCTSNALMFKKVLEKVGVKSEVVGLISNDTGGIHASNIVELDGKYYFFDSTLETSIYKSNSKNDGIVLCCAGLGKNEYCQFYTPKVVLPDDPTDNVKPLPEKISEYRIPPEIVNSFIIDSSKHNTK
;
A
#
# COMPACT_ATOMS: atom_id res chain seq x y z
N MET A 1 -28.21 9.25 24.98
CA MET A 1 -28.80 7.98 24.50
C MET A 1 -28.06 7.62 23.23
N LEU A 2 -27.45 6.44 23.20
CA LEU A 2 -26.66 5.92 22.07
C LEU A 2 -27.63 5.33 21.04
N GLU A 3 -27.51 5.71 19.76
CA GLU A 3 -28.10 4.93 18.67
C GLU A 3 -27.16 3.76 18.37
N ALA A 4 -27.72 2.55 18.47
CA ALA A 4 -27.02 1.31 18.20
C ALA A 4 -27.03 1.04 16.69
N GLY A 5 -25.85 1.02 16.07
CA GLY A 5 -25.74 0.61 14.67
C GLY A 5 -24.37 0.89 14.06
N SER A 6 -23.29 0.30 14.57
CA SER A 6 -22.01 0.32 13.84
C SER A 6 -21.27 -1.01 13.91
N THR A 7 -20.83 -1.46 12.74
CA THR A 7 -20.10 -2.71 12.52
C THR A 7 -18.64 -2.51 12.90
N ILE A 8 -18.17 -3.24 13.90
CA ILE A 8 -16.79 -3.19 14.38
C ILE A 8 -15.90 -3.94 13.38
N LYS A 9 -14.98 -3.26 12.67
CA LYS A 9 -13.85 -3.91 11.99
C LYS A 9 -12.59 -3.70 12.81
N SER A 10 -12.24 -4.68 13.63
CA SER A 10 -10.99 -4.71 14.37
C SER A 10 -9.85 -5.22 13.48
N PHE A 11 -8.74 -4.49 13.42
CA PHE A 11 -7.48 -4.99 12.86
C PHE A 11 -6.45 -5.06 14.00
N ALA A 12 -5.79 -6.20 14.13
CA ALA A 12 -4.66 -6.38 15.03
C ALA A 12 -3.38 -6.39 14.19
N LEU A 13 -2.38 -5.59 14.55
CA LEU A 13 -1.04 -5.68 13.95
C LEU A 13 -0.17 -6.60 14.82
N PRO A 14 0.64 -7.50 14.22
CA PRO A 14 1.66 -8.21 14.98
C PRO A 14 2.79 -7.23 15.36
N GLY A 15 3.16 -7.26 16.63
CA GLY A 15 4.31 -6.56 17.19
C GLY A 15 4.70 -7.25 18.48
N ASN A 16 5.81 -8.00 18.46
CA ASN A 16 6.43 -8.49 19.68
C ASN A 16 7.14 -7.31 20.39
N GLY A 17 6.59 -6.91 21.53
CA GLY A 17 7.22 -6.06 22.53
C GLY A 17 6.53 -4.71 22.72
N THR A 18 5.65 -4.65 23.72
CA THR A 18 4.87 -3.49 24.23
C THR A 18 3.73 -3.02 23.31
N GLY A 19 2.56 -3.62 23.54
CA GLY A 19 1.36 -3.47 22.72
C GLY A 19 0.73 -2.09 22.83
N LYS A 20 0.46 -1.49 21.66
CA LYS A 20 -0.60 -0.50 21.49
C LYS A 20 -1.42 -0.90 20.26
N ILE A 21 -2.71 -1.17 20.46
CA ILE A 21 -3.67 -1.52 19.41
C ILE A 21 -4.36 -0.23 18.97
N LEU A 22 -4.25 0.15 17.70
CA LEU A 22 -5.03 1.25 17.13
C LEU A 22 -6.31 0.70 16.53
N LYS A 23 -7.49 1.03 17.10
CA LYS A 23 -8.79 0.75 16.48
C LYS A 23 -9.37 2.04 15.90
N LYS A 24 -9.74 2.01 14.61
CA LYS A 24 -10.51 3.08 13.96
C LYS A 24 -11.97 2.94 14.39
N TYR A 25 -12.47 3.88 15.19
CA TYR A 25 -13.92 4.09 15.39
C TYR A 25 -14.30 5.43 14.76
N VAL A 26 -15.29 5.41 13.86
CA VAL A 26 -15.65 6.54 12.98
C VAL A 26 -16.60 7.54 13.67
N ASP A 27 -17.04 7.30 14.90
CA ASP A 27 -18.22 7.99 15.47
C ASP A 27 -17.90 9.08 16.51
N ARG A 28 -16.64 9.50 16.70
CA ARG A 28 -16.31 10.62 17.61
C ARG A 28 -15.44 11.67 16.95
N LYS A 29 -16.01 12.86 16.84
CA LYS A 29 -15.31 14.06 16.41
C LYS A 29 -14.58 14.72 17.58
N GLY A 30 -13.37 15.20 17.33
CA GLY A 30 -12.67 16.09 18.25
C GLY A 30 -13.35 17.45 18.37
N ALA A 31 -12.84 18.30 19.26
CA ALA A 31 -13.44 19.60 19.54
C ALA A 31 -13.52 20.52 18.31
N ASN A 32 -12.76 20.22 17.25
CA ASN A 32 -12.74 20.96 15.99
C ASN A 32 -13.36 20.18 14.81
N GLY A 33 -14.05 19.05 15.06
CA GLY A 33 -14.68 18.26 14.01
C GLY A 33 -13.79 17.20 13.34
N GLU A 34 -12.57 16.99 13.84
CA GLU A 34 -11.58 16.02 13.35
C GLU A 34 -11.93 14.56 13.71
N ASP A 35 -11.52 13.58 12.90
CA ASP A 35 -11.71 12.16 13.22
C ASP A 35 -10.70 11.75 14.30
N LEU A 36 -11.18 11.24 15.45
CA LEU A 36 -10.31 10.76 16.52
C LEU A 36 -10.06 9.25 16.41
N TYR A 37 -8.83 8.84 16.70
CA TYR A 37 -8.34 7.46 16.74
C TYR A 37 -8.06 7.10 18.20
N GLU A 38 -8.61 5.97 18.66
CA GLU A 38 -8.33 5.45 19.99
C GLU A 38 -7.05 4.61 19.99
N ILE A 39 -6.12 4.98 20.85
CA ILE A 39 -4.93 4.19 21.19
C ILE A 39 -5.30 3.32 22.37
N MET A 40 -5.36 2.01 22.18
CA MET A 40 -5.59 1.05 23.26
C MET A 40 -4.24 0.51 23.75
N ASP A 41 -4.12 0.27 25.06
CA ASP A 41 -2.98 -0.43 25.64
C ASP A 41 -3.04 -1.95 25.38
N GLU A 42 -2.05 -2.66 25.91
CA GLU A 42 -1.91 -4.12 25.80
C GLU A 42 -3.05 -4.92 26.44
N ASN A 43 -3.88 -4.30 27.29
CA ASN A 43 -5.04 -4.92 27.93
C ASN A 43 -6.35 -4.62 27.18
N GLY A 44 -6.27 -3.84 26.10
CA GLY A 44 -7.45 -3.37 25.39
C GLY A 44 -8.20 -2.26 26.14
N GLU A 45 -7.53 -1.56 27.06
CA GLU A 45 -8.08 -0.34 27.67
C GLU A 45 -7.67 0.88 26.85
N ILE A 46 -8.54 1.89 26.79
CA ILE A 46 -8.26 3.13 26.05
C ILE A 46 -7.15 3.88 26.80
N SER A 47 -5.96 3.91 26.22
CA SER A 47 -4.80 4.61 26.75
C SER A 47 -4.80 6.09 26.38
N SER A 48 -5.28 6.45 25.18
CA SER A 48 -5.45 7.85 24.74
C SER A 48 -6.30 7.98 23.48
N MET A 49 -6.81 9.18 23.22
CA MET A 49 -7.44 9.56 21.95
C MET A 49 -6.53 10.56 21.23
N VAL A 50 -6.21 10.31 19.96
CA VAL A 50 -5.43 11.23 19.13
C VAL A 50 -6.15 11.49 17.81
N PRO A 51 -6.13 12.72 17.28
CA PRO A 51 -6.54 12.95 15.89
C PRO A 51 -5.78 12.01 14.95
N SER A 52 -6.34 11.69 13.77
CA SER A 52 -5.48 11.12 12.73
C SER A 52 -4.28 12.02 12.54
N LEU A 53 -3.11 11.44 12.26
CA LEU A 53 -1.95 12.27 11.94
C LEU A 53 -2.24 13.17 10.73
N PHE A 54 -3.15 12.74 9.85
CA PHE A 54 -3.71 13.53 8.77
C PHE A 54 -4.43 14.80 9.29
N ASP A 55 -5.39 14.66 10.21
CA ASP A 55 -6.10 15.81 10.82
C ASP A 55 -5.20 16.65 11.73
N SER A 56 -4.16 16.04 12.32
CA SER A 56 -3.13 16.77 13.09
C SER A 56 -2.27 17.67 12.19
N VAL A 57 -2.04 17.26 10.94
CA VAL A 57 -1.35 18.07 9.92
C VAL A 57 -2.28 19.18 9.45
N VAL A 58 -3.58 18.90 9.25
CA VAL A 58 -4.61 19.93 8.99
C VAL A 58 -4.63 21.00 10.09
N SER A 59 -4.44 20.59 11.36
CA SER A 59 -4.45 21.49 12.52
C SER A 59 -3.08 22.09 12.90
N ASN A 60 -2.06 21.98 12.03
CA ASN A 60 -0.68 22.46 12.27
C ASN A 60 0.01 21.91 13.54
N SER A 61 -0.45 20.78 14.09
CA SER A 61 0.07 20.21 15.33
C SER A 61 1.20 19.19 15.11
N VAL A 62 1.40 18.70 13.88
CA VAL A 62 2.47 17.74 13.52
C VAL A 62 3.22 18.22 12.27
N SER A 63 4.55 18.18 12.30
CA SER A 63 5.41 18.58 11.18
C SER A 63 5.52 17.49 10.11
N ILE A 64 5.72 17.87 8.85
CA ILE A 64 6.01 16.95 7.73
C ILE A 64 7.21 16.03 8.04
N GLU A 65 8.21 16.52 8.77
CA GLU A 65 9.38 15.71 9.16
C GLU A 65 9.00 14.57 10.13
N GLN A 66 8.06 14.80 11.05
CA GLN A 66 7.55 13.74 11.91
C GLN A 66 6.80 12.67 11.10
N ILE A 67 6.03 13.07 10.09
CA ILE A 67 5.33 12.13 9.19
C ILE A 67 6.35 11.27 8.44
N LYS A 68 7.39 11.88 7.86
CA LYS A 68 8.47 11.17 7.17
C LYS A 68 9.18 10.18 8.09
N TYR A 69 9.39 10.54 9.36
CA TYR A 69 9.95 9.63 10.34
C TYR A 69 9.05 8.40 10.59
N GLU A 70 7.75 8.60 10.82
CA GLU A 70 6.82 7.47 11.03
C GLU A 70 6.67 6.59 9.79
N ILE A 71 6.66 7.17 8.58
CA ILE A 71 6.70 6.42 7.33
C ILE A 71 7.93 5.51 7.29
N ASN A 72 9.13 6.06 7.51
CA ASN A 72 10.37 5.30 7.44
C ASN A 72 10.40 4.15 8.45
N LYS A 73 9.99 4.44 9.69
CA LYS A 73 9.91 3.45 10.76
C LYS A 73 8.92 2.31 10.43
N ALA A 74 7.78 2.64 9.83
CA ALA A 74 6.80 1.65 9.44
C ALA A 74 7.26 0.81 8.22
N ILE A 75 7.95 1.42 7.24
CA ILE A 75 8.62 0.67 6.17
C ILE A 75 9.65 -0.31 6.74
N ASP A 76 10.49 0.12 7.68
CA ASP A 76 11.49 -0.76 8.31
C ASP A 76 10.84 -1.94 9.04
N LYS A 77 9.69 -1.70 9.68
CA LYS A 77 8.89 -2.77 10.29
C LYS A 77 8.37 -3.77 9.24
N ILE A 78 7.89 -3.29 8.09
CA ILE A 78 7.39 -4.14 7.00
C ILE A 78 8.53 -5.01 6.45
N ILE A 79 9.69 -4.41 6.14
CA ILE A 79 10.88 -5.11 5.66
C ILE A 79 11.27 -6.23 6.62
N LYS A 80 11.32 -5.92 7.92
CA LYS A 80 11.64 -6.90 8.96
C LYS A 80 10.57 -8.00 9.09
N GLN A 81 9.29 -7.64 9.04
CA GLN A 81 8.18 -8.59 9.16
C GLN A 81 8.15 -9.59 8.00
N LEU A 82 8.46 -9.12 6.79
CA LEU A 82 8.45 -9.94 5.58
C LEU A 82 9.79 -10.64 5.30
N ASP A 83 10.81 -10.38 6.12
CA ASP A 83 12.18 -10.84 5.90
C ASP A 83 12.65 -10.54 4.46
N LEU A 84 12.54 -9.26 4.09
CA LEU A 84 13.02 -8.77 2.81
C LEU A 84 14.51 -8.48 2.92
N GLN A 85 15.28 -8.95 1.94
CA GLN A 85 16.72 -8.77 1.88
C GLN A 85 17.08 -8.08 0.56
N GLU A 86 18.07 -7.19 0.60
CA GLU A 86 18.67 -6.66 -0.62
C GLU A 86 19.40 -7.79 -1.36
N SER A 87 19.10 -7.94 -2.65
CA SER A 87 19.70 -8.98 -3.48
C SER A 87 19.79 -8.53 -4.94
N ASN A 88 20.84 -8.97 -5.61
CA ASN A 88 20.98 -8.85 -7.06
C ASN A 88 20.44 -10.08 -7.81
N ASP A 89 20.03 -11.12 -7.08
CA ASP A 89 19.39 -12.29 -7.67
C ASP A 89 17.94 -11.97 -8.06
N VAL A 90 17.59 -12.26 -9.31
CA VAL A 90 16.29 -11.90 -9.88
C VAL A 90 15.13 -12.62 -9.17
N MET A 91 15.34 -13.85 -8.68
CA MET A 91 14.32 -14.61 -7.96
C MET A 91 14.09 -14.06 -6.56
N ASP A 92 15.14 -13.61 -5.87
CA ASP A 92 15.01 -12.91 -4.60
C ASP A 92 14.29 -11.56 -4.76
N GLN A 93 14.62 -10.81 -5.81
CA GLN A 93 13.93 -9.55 -6.13
C GLN A 93 12.44 -9.79 -6.43
N LEU A 94 12.14 -10.82 -7.23
CA LEU A 94 10.76 -11.23 -7.51
C LEU A 94 10.03 -11.67 -6.25
N ARG A 95 10.68 -12.44 -5.36
CA ARG A 95 10.13 -12.83 -4.06
C ARG A 95 9.74 -11.59 -3.26
N ASN A 96 10.64 -10.61 -3.15
CA ASN A 96 10.36 -9.36 -2.44
C ASN A 96 9.13 -8.65 -3.03
N CYS A 97 9.02 -8.56 -4.35
CA CYS A 97 7.85 -7.98 -5.02
C CYS A 97 6.55 -8.71 -4.65
N CYS A 98 6.55 -10.04 -4.69
CA CYS A 98 5.38 -10.86 -4.38
C CYS A 98 4.94 -10.69 -2.91
N LEU A 99 5.90 -10.70 -1.97
CA LEU A 99 5.61 -10.54 -0.54
C LEU A 99 5.06 -9.15 -0.21
N VAL A 100 5.61 -8.09 -0.82
CA VAL A 100 5.12 -6.72 -0.63
C VAL A 100 3.72 -6.55 -1.23
N GLN A 101 3.47 -7.07 -2.44
CA GLN A 101 2.13 -7.01 -3.05
C GLN A 101 1.10 -7.75 -2.19
N LYS A 102 1.42 -8.97 -1.72
CA LYS A 102 0.57 -9.71 -0.79
C LYS A 102 0.30 -8.92 0.48
N TYR A 103 1.33 -8.34 1.09
CA TYR A 103 1.19 -7.55 2.31
C TYR A 103 0.20 -6.40 2.12
N ILE A 104 0.33 -5.64 1.03
CA ILE A 104 -0.58 -4.53 0.71
C ILE A 104 -2.02 -5.04 0.56
N VAL A 105 -2.23 -6.15 -0.17
CA VAL A 105 -3.58 -6.71 -0.38
C VAL A 105 -4.23 -7.17 0.93
N GLU A 106 -3.44 -7.75 1.84
CA GLU A 106 -3.93 -8.26 3.12
C GLU A 106 -4.19 -7.17 4.15
N HIS A 107 -3.42 -6.08 4.12
CA HIS A 107 -3.43 -5.08 5.19
C HIS A 107 -4.11 -3.78 4.78
N ASN A 108 -4.05 -3.37 3.52
CA ASN A 108 -4.59 -2.07 3.10
C ASN A 108 -6.07 -2.14 2.71
N THR A 109 -6.83 -1.17 3.21
CA THR A 109 -8.22 -0.95 2.80
C THR A 109 -8.29 0.15 1.74
N TYR A 110 -9.05 -0.10 0.68
CA TYR A 110 -9.32 0.90 -0.34
C TYR A 110 -10.30 1.94 0.21
N ASP A 111 -9.91 3.22 0.21
CA ASP A 111 -10.63 4.33 0.85
C ASP A 111 -10.65 5.54 -0.09
N GLU A 112 -11.71 5.68 -0.87
CA GLU A 112 -11.88 6.76 -1.85
C GLU A 112 -12.11 8.14 -1.21
N ASP A 113 -12.68 8.16 0.00
CA ASP A 113 -12.99 9.42 0.69
C ASP A 113 -11.72 10.19 1.09
N ILE A 114 -10.58 9.50 1.13
CA ILE A 114 -9.28 10.11 1.38
C ILE A 114 -8.88 11.14 0.31
N MET A 115 -9.42 11.03 -0.91
CA MET A 115 -9.13 11.98 -1.98
C MET A 115 -9.74 13.35 -1.70
N LYS A 116 -10.96 13.37 -1.14
CA LYS A 116 -11.63 14.61 -0.71
C LYS A 116 -10.86 15.27 0.43
N LYS A 117 -10.33 14.46 1.36
CA LYS A 117 -9.57 14.97 2.52
C LYS A 117 -8.26 15.67 2.12
N LYS A 118 -7.73 15.38 0.94
CA LYS A 118 -6.48 15.96 0.39
C LYS A 118 -6.71 17.20 -0.47
N GLU A 119 -7.96 17.63 -0.65
CA GLU A 119 -8.26 18.83 -1.42
C GLU A 119 -7.63 20.07 -0.76
N GLY A 120 -6.89 20.86 -1.55
CA GLY A 120 -6.21 22.07 -1.07
C GLY A 120 -4.76 21.90 -0.60
N TYR A 121 -4.24 20.67 -0.54
CA TYR A 121 -2.81 20.41 -0.28
C TYR A 121 -1.95 20.62 -1.52
N LYS A 122 -0.67 20.95 -1.29
CA LYS A 122 0.29 21.02 -2.40
C LYS A 122 0.64 19.61 -2.89
N PRO A 123 1.02 19.45 -4.17
CA PRO A 123 1.36 18.14 -4.74
C PRO A 123 2.38 17.35 -3.91
N GLU A 124 3.43 18.00 -3.41
CA GLU A 124 4.48 17.38 -2.59
C GLU A 124 3.96 16.87 -1.24
N GLU A 125 2.97 17.55 -0.66
CA GLU A 125 2.33 17.14 0.59
C GLU A 125 1.38 15.95 0.34
N ILE A 126 0.67 15.96 -0.79
CA ILE A 126 -0.23 14.87 -1.19
C ILE A 126 0.54 13.55 -1.29
N VAL A 127 1.74 13.54 -1.88
CA VAL A 127 2.56 12.32 -2.00
C VAL A 127 2.97 11.78 -0.62
N ILE A 128 3.39 12.67 0.29
CA ILE A 128 3.77 12.29 1.66
C ILE A 128 2.56 11.73 2.41
N LEU A 129 1.41 12.38 2.29
CA LEU A 129 0.17 11.94 2.93
C LEU A 129 -0.32 10.62 2.33
N ASP A 130 -0.21 10.41 1.02
CA ASP A 130 -0.52 9.14 0.37
C ASP A 130 0.30 8.00 0.95
N LEU A 131 1.62 8.21 1.04
CA LEU A 131 2.53 7.22 1.58
C LEU A 131 2.26 6.95 3.06
N TYR A 132 1.99 7.99 3.86
CA TYR A 132 1.60 7.84 5.27
C TYR A 132 0.33 7.00 5.43
N ASN A 133 -0.70 7.31 4.64
CA ASN A 133 -1.97 6.62 4.71
C ASN A 133 -1.81 5.13 4.39
N ALA A 134 -1.07 4.78 3.33
CA ALA A 134 -0.85 3.40 2.96
C ALA A 134 0.03 2.64 3.97
N VAL A 135 1.13 3.24 4.41
CA VAL A 135 2.14 2.55 5.21
C VAL A 135 1.77 2.49 6.70
N VAL A 136 1.19 3.57 7.24
CA VAL A 136 0.95 3.73 8.68
C VAL A 136 -0.52 3.50 9.04
N LEU A 137 -1.45 4.02 8.23
CA LEU A 137 -2.89 3.86 8.50
C LEU A 137 -3.51 2.65 7.80
N HIS A 138 -2.76 1.99 6.91
CA HIS A 138 -3.24 0.87 6.10
C HIS A 138 -4.52 1.19 5.33
N SER A 139 -4.61 2.40 4.80
CA SER A 139 -5.77 2.90 4.06
C SER A 139 -5.32 3.76 2.89
N GLY A 140 -6.00 3.70 1.76
CA GLY A 140 -5.66 4.59 0.65
C GLY A 140 -6.29 4.20 -0.68
N VAL A 141 -5.77 4.81 -1.74
CA VAL A 141 -6.20 4.57 -3.11
C VAL A 141 -5.05 3.97 -3.92
N CYS A 142 -5.23 3.91 -5.25
CA CYS A 142 -4.24 3.35 -6.17
C CYS A 142 -2.85 3.99 -6.03
N THR A 143 -2.75 5.32 -5.93
CA THR A 143 -1.49 6.04 -5.74
C THR A 143 -0.84 5.70 -4.40
N SER A 144 -1.61 5.63 -3.32
CA SER A 144 -1.12 5.29 -1.98
C SER A 144 -0.48 3.90 -1.97
N ASN A 145 -1.16 2.90 -2.55
CA ASN A 145 -0.65 1.54 -2.66
C ASN A 145 0.62 1.47 -3.55
N ALA A 146 0.62 2.17 -4.68
CA ALA A 146 1.75 2.15 -5.60
C ALA A 146 3.01 2.82 -5.01
N LEU A 147 2.83 3.90 -4.24
CA LEU A 147 3.89 4.59 -3.52
C LEU A 147 4.46 3.70 -2.40
N MET A 148 3.61 3.05 -1.61
CA MET A 148 4.05 2.09 -0.60
C MET A 148 4.85 0.94 -1.22
N PHE A 149 4.35 0.35 -2.30
CA PHE A 149 5.02 -0.73 -3.00
C PHE A 149 6.41 -0.30 -3.49
N LYS A 150 6.50 0.87 -4.17
CA LYS A 150 7.78 1.45 -4.61
C LYS A 150 8.74 1.67 -3.45
N LYS A 151 8.29 2.36 -2.38
CA LYS A 151 9.18 2.77 -1.27
C LYS A 151 9.70 1.60 -0.44
N VAL A 152 8.92 0.54 -0.27
CA VAL A 152 9.40 -0.69 0.38
C VAL A 152 10.45 -1.39 -0.48
N LEU A 153 10.21 -1.51 -1.80
CA LEU A 153 11.13 -2.17 -2.73
C LEU A 153 12.44 -1.41 -2.95
N GLU A 154 12.39 -0.09 -3.02
CA GLU A 154 13.58 0.76 -3.13
C GLU A 154 14.55 0.55 -1.96
N LYS A 155 14.04 0.38 -0.74
CA LYS A 155 14.87 0.12 0.45
C LYS A 155 15.60 -1.21 0.41
N VAL A 156 15.17 -2.15 -0.43
CA VAL A 156 15.82 -3.46 -0.61
C VAL A 156 16.41 -3.63 -2.01
N GLY A 157 16.75 -2.51 -2.66
CA GLY A 157 17.49 -2.49 -3.92
C GLY A 157 16.71 -2.91 -5.16
N VAL A 158 15.38 -3.03 -5.07
CA VAL A 158 14.53 -3.41 -6.21
C VAL A 158 14.01 -2.16 -6.92
N LYS A 159 14.34 -2.03 -8.21
CA LYS A 159 13.93 -0.87 -9.00
C LYS A 159 12.46 -0.96 -9.41
N SER A 160 11.65 -0.10 -8.80
CA SER A 160 10.21 0.02 -9.03
C SER A 160 9.86 1.46 -9.40
N GLU A 161 8.99 1.64 -10.38
CA GLU A 161 8.48 2.93 -10.81
C GLU A 161 6.97 2.96 -10.70
N VAL A 162 6.40 4.10 -10.30
CA VAL A 162 4.95 4.31 -10.33
C VAL A 162 4.57 4.73 -11.75
N VAL A 163 3.54 4.09 -12.31
CA VAL A 163 3.02 4.39 -13.64
C VAL A 163 1.62 4.97 -13.56
N GLY A 164 1.37 6.01 -14.35
CA GLY A 164 0.04 6.59 -14.54
C GLY A 164 -0.68 5.90 -15.70
N LEU A 165 -1.92 5.48 -15.46
CA LEU A 165 -2.71 4.68 -16.41
C LEU A 165 -4.13 5.20 -16.55
N ILE A 166 -4.79 4.72 -17.61
CA ILE A 166 -6.21 4.96 -17.86
C ILE A 166 -6.93 3.61 -17.93
N SER A 167 -8.00 3.45 -17.15
CA SER A 167 -8.90 2.29 -17.23
C SER A 167 -9.53 2.20 -18.61
N ASN A 168 -9.46 1.03 -19.23
CA ASN A 168 -10.07 0.80 -20.53
C ASN A 168 -11.61 0.76 -20.48
N ASP A 169 -12.16 0.35 -19.33
CA ASP A 169 -13.61 0.22 -19.14
C ASP A 169 -14.28 1.55 -18.79
N THR A 170 -13.65 2.34 -17.91
CA THR A 170 -14.26 3.54 -17.33
C THR A 170 -13.64 4.85 -17.82
N GLY A 171 -12.45 4.80 -18.41
CA GLY A 171 -11.64 6.00 -18.68
C GLY A 171 -11.05 6.65 -17.41
N GLY A 172 -11.26 6.06 -16.23
CA GLY A 172 -10.75 6.58 -14.96
C GLY A 172 -9.23 6.52 -14.87
N ILE A 173 -8.65 7.47 -14.13
CA ILE A 173 -7.22 7.53 -13.86
C ILE A 173 -6.87 6.45 -12.83
N HIS A 174 -5.77 5.73 -13.07
CA HIS A 174 -5.24 4.71 -12.18
C HIS A 174 -3.73 4.88 -12.00
N ALA A 175 -3.19 4.29 -10.92
CA ALA A 175 -1.77 4.22 -10.65
C ALA A 175 -1.38 2.81 -10.18
N SER A 176 -0.27 2.30 -10.71
CA SER A 176 0.30 1.01 -10.33
C SER A 176 1.82 1.06 -10.45
N ASN A 177 2.49 -0.09 -10.38
CA ASN A 177 3.94 -0.16 -10.50
C ASN A 177 4.39 -0.97 -11.71
N ILE A 178 5.53 -0.57 -12.25
CA ILE A 178 6.38 -1.46 -13.05
C ILE A 178 7.67 -1.72 -12.29
N VAL A 179 8.16 -2.95 -12.33
CA VAL A 179 9.40 -3.38 -11.68
C VAL A 179 10.36 -3.90 -12.72
N GLU A 180 11.61 -3.46 -12.67
CA GLU A 180 12.69 -4.00 -13.50
C GLU A 180 13.24 -5.30 -12.88
N LEU A 181 13.12 -6.39 -13.61
CA LEU A 181 13.66 -7.71 -13.27
C LEU A 181 14.40 -8.25 -14.50
N ASP A 182 15.68 -8.56 -14.35
CA ASP A 182 16.55 -9.04 -15.44
C ASP A 182 16.52 -8.14 -16.70
N GLY A 183 16.53 -6.82 -16.51
CA GLY A 183 16.51 -5.83 -17.58
C GLY A 183 15.19 -5.72 -18.35
N LYS A 184 14.11 -6.34 -17.86
CA LYS A 184 12.74 -6.23 -18.38
C LYS A 184 11.80 -5.68 -17.32
N TYR A 185 10.78 -4.94 -17.75
CA TYR A 185 9.77 -4.39 -16.87
C TYR A 185 8.50 -5.25 -16.85
N TYR A 186 7.97 -5.50 -15.66
CA TYR A 186 6.70 -6.21 -15.44
C TYR A 186 5.77 -5.38 -14.57
N PHE A 187 4.47 -5.50 -14.78
CA PHE A 187 3.46 -4.79 -13.98
C PHE A 187 3.19 -5.51 -12.66
N PHE A 188 3.09 -4.73 -11.59
CA PHE A 188 2.66 -5.16 -10.26
C PHE A 188 1.58 -4.17 -9.81
N ASP A 189 0.35 -4.66 -9.66
CA ASP A 189 -0.81 -3.83 -9.34
C ASP A 189 -1.56 -4.38 -8.12
N SER A 190 -1.17 -3.88 -6.94
CA SER A 190 -1.78 -4.28 -5.67
C SER A 190 -3.26 -3.89 -5.55
N THR A 191 -3.71 -2.89 -6.30
CA THR A 191 -5.10 -2.40 -6.24
C THR A 191 -6.02 -3.28 -7.08
N LEU A 192 -5.57 -3.64 -8.29
CA LEU A 192 -6.24 -4.64 -9.12
C LEU A 192 -6.29 -6.01 -8.41
N GLU A 193 -5.17 -6.43 -7.81
CA GLU A 193 -5.09 -7.66 -7.01
C GLU A 193 -6.10 -7.65 -5.86
N THR A 194 -6.19 -6.55 -5.11
CA THR A 194 -7.16 -6.41 -4.01
C THR A 194 -8.59 -6.56 -4.49
N SER A 195 -8.92 -6.02 -5.67
CA SER A 195 -10.26 -6.12 -6.26
C SER A 195 -10.61 -7.56 -6.62
N ILE A 196 -9.66 -8.28 -7.23
CA ILE A 196 -9.80 -9.70 -7.58
C ILE A 196 -9.89 -10.56 -6.32
N TYR A 197 -9.00 -10.36 -5.34
CA TYR A 197 -8.98 -11.10 -4.09
C TYR A 197 -10.30 -10.97 -3.32
N LYS A 198 -10.82 -9.75 -3.15
CA LYS A 198 -12.11 -9.52 -2.47
C LYS A 198 -13.30 -10.10 -3.24
N SER A 199 -13.24 -10.15 -4.57
CA SER A 199 -14.28 -10.80 -5.38
C SER A 199 -14.28 -12.33 -5.24
N ASN A 200 -13.11 -12.91 -4.96
CA ASN A 200 -12.87 -14.35 -4.92
C ASN A 200 -12.80 -14.94 -3.51
N SER A 201 -12.97 -14.15 -2.45
CA SER A 201 -12.85 -14.63 -1.06
C SER A 201 -14.02 -15.55 -0.65
N LYS A 202 -14.00 -16.77 -1.18
CA LYS A 202 -14.68 -17.97 -0.71
C LYS A 202 -13.64 -19.09 -0.70
N ASN A 203 -12.95 -19.22 0.43
CA ASN A 203 -12.03 -20.29 0.80
C ASN A 203 -10.65 -20.31 0.10
N ASP A 204 -9.65 -20.59 0.94
CA ASP A 204 -8.23 -20.82 0.64
C ASP A 204 -7.40 -19.54 0.39
N GLY A 205 -6.17 -19.53 0.89
CA GLY A 205 -5.33 -18.34 1.05
C GLY A 205 -5.08 -17.53 -0.23
N ILE A 206 -4.47 -16.35 -0.08
CA ILE A 206 -4.24 -15.44 -1.21
C ILE A 206 -3.39 -16.09 -2.32
N VAL A 207 -3.90 -15.98 -3.55
CA VAL A 207 -3.19 -16.27 -4.79
C VAL A 207 -2.97 -14.94 -5.50
N LEU A 208 -1.74 -14.67 -5.92
CA LEU A 208 -1.40 -13.45 -6.66
C LEU A 208 -1.67 -13.68 -8.15
N CYS A 209 -2.70 -13.00 -8.66
CA CYS A 209 -3.13 -13.04 -10.05
C CYS A 209 -2.49 -11.92 -10.90
N CYS A 210 -2.08 -10.82 -10.27
CA CYS A 210 -1.65 -9.58 -10.90
C CYS A 210 -0.19 -9.23 -10.63
N ALA A 211 0.56 -10.09 -9.95
CA ALA A 211 2.00 -9.92 -9.78
C ALA A 211 2.75 -10.37 -11.05
N GLY A 212 3.64 -9.51 -11.55
CA GLY A 212 4.51 -9.83 -12.68
C GLY A 212 3.79 -9.93 -14.03
N LEU A 213 2.73 -9.14 -14.27
CA LEU A 213 2.01 -9.17 -15.54
C LEU A 213 2.83 -8.58 -16.68
N GLY A 214 2.70 -9.19 -17.85
CA GLY A 214 3.20 -8.64 -19.11
C GLY A 214 2.19 -7.67 -19.73
N LYS A 215 2.64 -6.92 -20.74
CA LYS A 215 1.83 -5.94 -21.47
C LYS A 215 0.58 -6.54 -22.11
N ASN A 216 0.66 -7.74 -22.69
CA ASN A 216 -0.49 -8.36 -23.38
C ASN A 216 -1.68 -8.65 -22.45
N GLU A 217 -1.41 -8.95 -21.19
CA GLU A 217 -2.46 -9.20 -20.19
C GLU A 217 -2.85 -7.91 -19.49
N TYR A 218 -1.88 -7.10 -19.05
CA TYR A 218 -2.18 -5.92 -18.27
C TYR A 218 -2.94 -4.85 -19.09
N CYS A 219 -2.61 -4.70 -20.38
CA CYS A 219 -3.29 -3.78 -21.27
C CYS A 219 -4.73 -4.16 -21.62
N GLN A 220 -5.24 -5.31 -21.14
CA GLN A 220 -6.66 -5.62 -21.22
C GLN A 220 -7.46 -4.76 -20.22
N PHE A 221 -6.86 -4.43 -19.06
CA PHE A 221 -7.50 -3.65 -18.00
C PHE A 221 -7.18 -2.15 -18.10
N TYR A 222 -5.90 -1.81 -18.31
CA TYR A 222 -5.40 -0.45 -18.22
C TYR A 222 -4.44 -0.11 -19.35
N THR A 223 -4.56 1.09 -19.92
CA THR A 223 -3.56 1.61 -20.84
C THR A 223 -2.52 2.44 -20.08
N PRO A 224 -1.26 1.96 -19.94
CA PRO A 224 -0.19 2.75 -19.33
C PRO A 224 0.14 3.96 -20.20
N LYS A 225 0.42 5.11 -19.59
CA LYS A 225 0.71 6.36 -20.30
C LYS A 225 2.10 6.89 -20.02
N VAL A 226 2.47 6.96 -18.74
CA VAL A 226 3.69 7.62 -18.28
C VAL A 226 4.22 6.97 -17.02
N VAL A 227 5.50 7.18 -16.74
CA VAL A 227 6.07 6.99 -15.41
C VAL A 227 5.90 8.30 -14.64
N LEU A 228 5.32 8.21 -13.44
CA LEU A 228 5.16 9.34 -12.54
C LEU A 228 6.50 9.64 -11.86
N PRO A 229 6.88 10.92 -11.71
CA PRO A 229 8.10 11.28 -11.02
C PRO A 229 8.00 11.08 -9.51
N ASP A 230 9.14 10.97 -8.84
CA ASP A 230 9.21 10.93 -7.37
C ASP A 230 8.86 12.29 -6.75
N ASP A 231 9.33 13.37 -7.37
CA ASP A 231 8.88 14.73 -7.07
C ASP A 231 7.69 15.06 -7.98
N PRO A 232 6.48 15.28 -7.44
CA PRO A 232 5.30 15.56 -8.24
C PRO A 232 5.37 16.91 -8.99
N THR A 233 6.38 17.74 -8.73
CA THR A 233 6.64 18.98 -9.47
C THR A 233 7.49 18.76 -10.73
N ASP A 234 8.13 17.60 -10.86
CA ASP A 234 8.89 17.23 -12.04
C ASP A 234 7.99 16.83 -13.22
N ASN A 235 8.58 16.82 -14.42
CA ASN A 235 7.91 16.30 -15.60
C ASN A 235 7.76 14.78 -15.52
N VAL A 236 6.60 14.30 -15.99
CA VAL A 236 6.37 12.87 -16.22
C VAL A 236 7.38 12.30 -17.24
N LYS A 237 7.75 11.03 -17.04
CA LYS A 237 8.71 10.34 -17.90
C LYS A 237 7.97 9.43 -18.90
N PRO A 238 8.52 9.21 -20.11
CA PRO A 238 8.00 8.19 -20.99
C PRO A 238 8.10 6.80 -20.35
N LEU A 239 7.24 5.89 -20.79
CA LEU A 239 7.33 4.48 -20.40
C LEU A 239 8.66 3.88 -20.90
N PRO A 240 9.25 2.92 -20.16
CA PRO A 240 10.46 2.24 -20.62
C PRO A 240 10.17 1.38 -21.86
N GLU A 241 11.16 1.25 -22.74
CA GLU A 241 11.02 0.48 -23.99
C GLU A 241 10.92 -1.03 -23.76
N LYS A 242 11.48 -1.54 -22.66
CA LYS A 242 11.64 -2.99 -22.39
C LYS A 242 10.55 -3.57 -21.47
N ILE A 243 9.31 -3.14 -21.61
CA ILE A 243 8.18 -3.79 -20.92
C ILE A 243 7.98 -5.18 -21.53
N SER A 244 7.98 -6.21 -20.69
CA SER A 244 7.77 -7.59 -21.14
C SER A 244 6.38 -7.75 -21.75
N GLU A 245 6.31 -8.42 -22.90
CA GLU A 245 5.04 -8.74 -23.55
C GLU A 245 4.27 -9.83 -22.77
N TYR A 246 4.99 -10.74 -22.11
CA TYR A 246 4.43 -11.89 -21.38
C TYR A 246 4.65 -11.76 -19.88
N ARG A 247 3.71 -12.30 -19.09
CA ARG A 247 3.86 -12.38 -17.63
C ARG A 247 4.98 -13.32 -17.20
N ILE A 248 5.36 -13.14 -15.95
CA ILE A 248 6.05 -14.16 -15.17
C ILE A 248 5.06 -15.31 -14.89
N PRO A 249 5.47 -16.59 -15.07
CA PRO A 249 4.62 -17.75 -14.82
C PRO A 249 3.97 -17.70 -13.43
N PRO A 250 2.63 -17.87 -13.31
CA PRO A 250 1.93 -17.85 -12.04
C PRO A 250 2.46 -18.85 -11.01
N GLU A 251 2.99 -20.00 -11.46
CA GLU A 251 3.55 -21.04 -10.61
C GLU A 251 4.79 -20.54 -9.86
N ILE A 252 5.61 -19.73 -10.53
CA ILE A 252 6.81 -19.10 -9.94
C ILE A 252 6.39 -17.99 -8.97
N VAL A 253 5.46 -17.13 -9.37
CA VAL A 253 4.95 -16.04 -8.52
C VAL A 253 4.36 -16.60 -7.21
N ASN A 254 3.53 -17.64 -7.32
CA ASN A 254 2.78 -18.16 -6.18
C ASN A 254 3.59 -19.15 -5.33
N SER A 255 4.72 -19.69 -5.80
CA SER A 255 5.59 -20.52 -4.95
C SER A 255 6.13 -19.75 -3.74
N PHE A 256 6.35 -18.43 -3.88
CA PHE A 256 6.81 -17.59 -2.78
C PHE A 256 5.77 -17.35 -1.68
N ILE A 257 4.49 -17.48 -2.03
CA ILE A 257 3.40 -17.21 -1.09
C ILE A 257 3.04 -18.46 -0.30
N ILE A 258 3.05 -19.63 -0.95
CA ILE A 258 2.70 -20.91 -0.33
C ILE A 258 3.68 -21.26 0.80
N ASP A 259 4.99 -21.03 0.62
CA ASP A 259 5.98 -21.37 1.64
C ASP A 259 5.98 -20.42 2.84
N SER A 260 5.51 -19.17 2.69
CA SER A 260 5.38 -18.21 3.80
C SER A 260 4.32 -18.62 4.84
N SER A 261 3.32 -19.40 4.44
CA SER A 261 2.24 -19.88 5.33
C SER A 261 2.71 -20.87 6.41
N LYS A 262 3.87 -21.52 6.20
CA LYS A 262 4.44 -22.50 7.14
C LYS A 262 5.24 -21.86 8.29
N HIS A 263 5.54 -20.55 8.21
CA HIS A 263 6.32 -19.85 9.22
C HIS A 263 5.48 -19.06 10.24
N ASN A 264 4.16 -18.98 10.08
CA ASN A 264 3.25 -18.26 10.99
C ASN A 264 2.60 -19.13 12.08
N THR A 265 3.03 -20.37 12.27
CA THR A 265 2.71 -21.15 13.47
C THR A 265 3.86 -21.09 14.46
N LYS A 266 3.92 -20.03 15.27
CA LYS A 266 4.62 -20.02 16.57
C LYS A 266 4.14 -18.89 17.45
#